data_AF-A0A2R5FSW8-F1
#
_entry.id   AF-A0A2R5FSW8-F1
#
_cell.length_a   1.000
_cell.length_b   1.000
_cell.length_c   1.000
_cell.angle_alpha   90.00
_cell.angle_beta   90.00
_cell.angle_gamma   90.00
#
_symmetry.space_group_name_H-M   'P 1'
#
loop_
_entity.id
_entity.type
_entity.pdbx_description
1 polymer ?
#
loop_
_entity_poly.entity_id
_entity_poly.type
_entity_poly.pdbx_seq_one_letter_code
_entity_poly.pdbx_strand_id
1 'polypeptide(L)' 'MYELVLTRKAQKFYQEVDASLAQRLNRCFDQLRQNAYEHPNIKRLKGDFAGLFRYRVGV' A
#
# COMPACT_ATOMS: atom_id res chain seq x y z
N MET A 1 6.63 10.59 10.43
CA MET A 1 6.92 9.47 9.50
C MET A 1 6.31 8.23 10.10
N TYR A 2 5.67 7.41 9.29
CA TYR A 2 4.98 6.20 9.74
C TYR A 2 5.88 4.97 9.58
N GLU A 3 5.75 4.04 10.52
CA GLU A 3 6.31 2.70 10.36
C GLU A 3 5.39 1.87 9.45
N LEU A 4 5.98 1.08 8.55
CA LEU A 4 5.24 0.23 7.65
C LEU A 4 5.33 -1.23 8.11
N VAL A 5 4.19 -1.79 8.47
CA VAL A 5 4.06 -3.19 8.91
C VAL A 5 3.19 -3.94 7.91
N LEU A 6 3.67 -5.08 7.43
CA LEU A 6 2.90 -5.98 6.58
C LEU A 6 2.30 -7.10 7.41
N THR A 7 1.02 -7.43 7.17
CA THR A 7 0.45 -8.66 7.69
C THR A 7 1.13 -9.87 7.04
N ARG A 8 1.10 -11.02 7.71
CA ARG A 8 1.72 -12.26 7.19
C ARG A 8 1.32 -12.59 5.75
N LYS A 9 0.04 -12.41 5.40
CA LYS A 9 -0.48 -12.65 4.05
C LYS A 9 0.10 -11.64 3.03
N ALA A 10 0.17 -10.36 3.41
CA ALA A 10 0.73 -9.31 2.55
C ALA A 10 2.24 -9.48 2.35
N GLN A 11 2.98 -9.86 3.40
CA GLN A 11 4.41 -10.16 3.31
C GLN A 11 4.68 -11.34 2.37
N LYS A 12 3.93 -12.44 2.52
CA LYS A 12 4.07 -13.60 1.63
C LYS A 12 3.80 -13.23 0.18
N PHE A 13 2.73 -12.48 -0.08
CA PHE A 13 2.44 -11.98 -1.43
C PHE A 13 3.59 -11.13 -1.97
N TYR A 14 4.10 -10.17 -1.20
CA TYR A 14 5.23 -9.33 -1.61
C TYR A 14 6.50 -10.13 -1.94
N GLN A 15 6.72 -11.28 -1.31
CA GLN A 15 7.86 -12.15 -1.60
C GLN A 15 7.72 -12.95 -2.89
N GLU A 16 6.49 -13.16 -3.39
CA GLU A 16 6.18 -14.01 -4.54
C GLU A 16 5.99 -13.23 -5.86
N VAL A 17 5.87 -11.90 -5.79
CA VAL A 17 5.65 -11.08 -7.00
C VAL A 17 6.91 -10.93 -7.86
N ASP A 18 6.70 -10.67 -9.16
CA ASP A 18 7.79 -10.31 -10.05
C ASP A 18 8.48 -9.00 -9.67
N ALA A 19 9.69 -8.80 -10.21
CA ALA A 19 10.51 -7.64 -9.92
C ALA A 19 9.84 -6.30 -10.29
N SER A 20 9.01 -6.28 -11.35
CA SER A 20 8.33 -5.07 -11.82
C SER A 20 7.22 -4.64 -10.85
N LEU A 21 6.44 -5.58 -10.34
CA LEU A 21 5.45 -5.33 -9.31
C LEU A 21 6.10 -5.00 -7.97
N ALA A 22 7.18 -5.69 -7.58
CA ALA A 22 7.93 -5.36 -6.36
C ALA A 22 8.43 -3.90 -6.37
N GLN A 23 8.99 -3.41 -7.49
CA GLN A 23 9.41 -2.02 -7.61
C GLN A 23 8.25 -1.02 -7.45
N ARG A 24 7.07 -1.33 -8.01
CA ARG A 24 5.87 -0.49 -7.83
C ARG A 24 5.39 -0.48 -6.38
N LEU A 25 5.45 -1.62 -5.70
CA LEU A 25 5.11 -1.73 -4.28
C LEU A 25 6.09 -0.95 -3.41
N ASN A 26 7.40 -1.02 -3.69
CA ASN A 26 8.39 -0.24 -2.94
C ASN A 26 8.15 1.26 -3.03
N ARG A 27 7.86 1.79 -4.23
CA ARG A 27 7.48 3.22 -4.40
C ARG A 27 6.22 3.58 -3.61
N CYS A 28 5.24 2.68 -3.57
CA CYS A 28 4.03 2.85 -2.74
C CYS A 28 4.40 2.90 -1.24
N PHE A 29 5.24 1.98 -0.77
CA PHE A 29 5.67 1.91 0.62
C PHE A 29 6.41 3.17 1.06
N ASP A 30 7.29 3.70 0.22
CA ASP A 30 8.01 4.95 0.51
C ASP A 30 7.05 6.15 0.64
N GLN A 31 6.05 6.24 -0.25
CA GLN A 31 5.00 7.26 -0.16
C GLN A 31 4.20 7.12 1.15
N LEU A 32 3.80 5.90 1.51
CA LEU A 32 2.99 5.64 2.71
C LEU A 32 3.74 5.98 4.00
N ARG A 33 5.06 5.76 4.05
CA ARG A 33 5.88 6.16 5.21
C ARG A 33 5.91 7.68 5.41
N GLN A 34 5.80 8.45 4.31
CA GLN A 34 5.73 9.92 4.36
C GLN A 34 4.33 10.41 4.72
N ASN A 35 3.31 9.99 3.96
CA ASN A 35 1.92 10.35 4.19
C ASN A 35 0.98 9.22 3.72
N ALA A 36 0.38 8.52 4.69
CA ALA A 36 -0.52 7.40 4.45
C ALA A 36 -1.97 7.80 4.12
N TYR A 37 -2.32 9.09 4.17
CA TYR A 37 -3.70 9.56 4.09
C TYR A 37 -3.99 10.41 2.87
N GLU A 38 -2.99 11.12 2.34
CA GLU A 38 -3.16 12.10 1.26
C GLU A 38 -2.20 11.80 0.11
N HIS A 39 -2.76 11.27 -0.99
CA HIS A 39 -2.08 11.07 -2.26
C HIS A 39 -3.15 10.80 -3.34
N PRO A 40 -2.96 11.17 -4.62
CA PRO A 40 -3.94 10.91 -5.68
C PRO A 40 -4.36 9.43 -5.83
N ASN A 41 -3.45 8.50 -5.49
CA ASN A 41 -3.72 7.06 -5.52
C ASN A 41 -4.41 6.53 -4.26
N ILE A 42 -4.59 7.35 -3.23
CA ILE A 42 -5.22 6.97 -1.96
C ILE A 42 -6.70 7.34 -1.99
N LYS A 43 -7.56 6.37 -1.69
CA LYS A 43 -9.00 6.60 -1.50
C LYS A 43 -9.47 5.97 -0.20
N ARG A 44 -10.30 6.72 0.54
CA ARG A 44 -11.02 6.21 1.71
C ARG A 44 -12.03 5.15 1.27
N LEU A 45 -12.07 4.05 2.00
CA LEU A 45 -13.06 3.00 1.82
C LEU A 45 -14.35 3.36 2.57
N LYS A 46 -15.46 2.73 2.16
CA LYS A 46 -16.81 2.94 2.70
C LYS A 46 -17.40 1.60 3.14
N GLY A 47 -18.53 1.63 3.85
CA GLY A 47 -19.22 0.42 4.33
C GLY A 47 -18.40 -0.31 5.40
N ASP A 48 -18.30 -1.63 5.29
CA ASP A 48 -17.61 -2.50 6.26
C ASP A 48 -16.10 -2.18 6.43
N PHE A 49 -15.52 -1.46 5.47
CA PHE A 49 -14.11 -1.03 5.50
C PHE A 49 -13.97 0.47 5.81
N ALA A 50 -15.01 1.12 6.34
CA ALA A 50 -14.93 2.51 6.76
C ALA A 50 -13.78 2.74 7.77
N GLY A 51 -13.03 3.81 7.58
CA GLY A 51 -11.80 4.09 8.35
C GLY A 51 -10.52 3.51 7.73
N LEU A 52 -10.63 2.63 6.74
CA LEU A 52 -9.50 2.12 5.97
C LEU A 52 -9.32 2.86 4.64
N PHE A 53 -8.16 2.65 4.02
CA PHE A 53 -7.75 3.28 2.77
C PHE A 53 -7.29 2.22 1.77
N ARG A 54 -7.48 2.48 0.47
CA ARG A 54 -6.79 1.74 -0.59
C ARG A 54 -5.76 2.63 -1.26
N TYR A 55 -4.64 2.06 -1.64
CA TYR A 55 -3.65 2.68 -2.50
C TYR A 55 -3.62 1.97 -3.86
N ARG A 56 -3.75 2.70 -4.95
CA ARG A 56 -3.65 2.13 -6.30
C ARG A 56 -2.18 1.91 -6.69
N VAL A 57 -1.80 0.65 -6.91
CA VAL A 57 -0.47 0.27 -7.39
C VAL A 57 -0.57 -0.15 -8.85
N GLY A 58 -0.15 0.73 -9.76
CA GLY A 58 -0.21 0.49 -11.21
C GLY A 58 -1.33 1.25 -11.94
N VAL A 59 -1.35 1.06 -13.25
CA VAL A 59 -2.30 1.67 -14.21
C VAL A 59 -3.56 0.84 -14.32
#